data_AF-A0A2D5XF98-F1
#
_entry.id   AF-A0A2D5XF98-F1
#
_cell.length_a   1.000
_cell.length_b   1.000
_cell.length_c   1.000
_cell.angle_alpha   90.00
_cell.angle_beta   90.00
_cell.angle_gamma   90.00
#
_symmetry.space_group_name_H-M   'P 1'
#
loop_
_entity.id
_entity.type
_entity.pdbx_description
1 polymer ?
#
loop_
_entity_poly.entity_id
_entity_poly.type
_entity_poly.pdbx_seq_one_letter_code
_entity_poly.pdbx_strand_id
1 'polypeptide(L)'
;MSIKIIPLADKKIKVRNISLGMIAETIKSPDQTVKGYGSRTVKQKIYKINNKDKLLRVVCEKEGSNFIVVTAYLTSQVKRYRRKNEDRI
;
A
#
# COMPACT_ATOMS: atom_id res chain seq x y z
N MET A 1 -10.52 -5.46 -12.98
CA MET A 1 -9.46 -5.36 -11.94
C MET A 1 -9.97 -6.06 -10.69
N SER A 2 -9.26 -7.08 -10.20
CA SER A 2 -9.58 -7.74 -8.93
C SER A 2 -8.45 -7.54 -7.91
N ILE A 3 -8.81 -7.55 -6.62
CA ILE A 3 -7.86 -7.50 -5.51
C ILE A 3 -8.01 -8.79 -4.72
N LYS A 4 -6.93 -9.56 -4.60
CA LYS A 4 -6.87 -10.77 -3.78
C LYS A 4 -5.92 -10.51 -2.62
N ILE A 5 -6.30 -10.90 -1.40
CA ILE A 5 -5.46 -10.78 -0.22
C ILE A 5 -5.07 -12.17 0.21
N ILE A 6 -3.77 -12.46 0.32
CA ILE A 6 -3.32 -13.78 0.75
C ILE A 6 -3.73 -14.02 2.21
N PRO A 7 -4.01 -15.27 2.64
CA PRO A 7 -4.50 -15.54 4.00
C PRO A 7 -3.60 -14.98 5.12
N LEU A 8 -2.29 -15.04 4.93
CA LEU A 8 -1.32 -14.50 5.90
C LEU A 8 -1.41 -12.96 6.02
N ALA A 9 -1.70 -12.28 4.91
CA ALA A 9 -1.87 -10.83 4.88
C ALA A 9 -3.17 -10.44 5.58
N ASP A 10 -4.26 -11.14 5.29
CA ASP A 10 -5.58 -10.88 5.86
C ASP A 10 -5.54 -10.91 7.41
N LYS A 11 -4.93 -11.95 7.98
CA LYS A 11 -4.73 -12.04 9.45
C LYS A 11 -3.99 -10.82 10.01
N LYS A 12 -2.89 -10.40 9.36
CA LYS A 12 -2.08 -9.25 9.81
C LYS A 12 -2.80 -7.92 9.63
N ILE A 13 -3.57 -7.77 8.56
CA ILE A 13 -4.36 -6.58 8.23
C ILE A 13 -5.46 -6.35 9.26
N LYS A 14 -6.18 -7.43 9.62
CA LYS A 14 -7.23 -7.41 10.65
C LYS A 14 -6.68 -6.99 12.01
N VAL A 15 -5.56 -7.59 12.44
CA VAL A 15 -4.88 -7.21 13.71
C VAL A 15 -4.42 -5.75 13.70
N ARG A 16 -4.04 -5.20 12.54
CA ARG A 16 -3.62 -3.79 12.39
C ARG A 16 -4.78 -2.82 12.21
N ASN A 17 -6.02 -3.31 12.23
CA ASN A 17 -7.24 -2.54 12.04
C ASN A 17 -7.23 -1.71 10.74
N ILE A 18 -6.75 -2.30 9.65
CA ILE A 18 -6.72 -1.67 8.32
C ILE A 18 -7.92 -2.19 7.54
N SER A 19 -8.81 -1.29 7.09
CA SER A 19 -10.00 -1.70 6.35
C SER A 19 -9.67 -2.12 4.92
N LEU A 20 -10.47 -3.06 4.39
CA LEU A 20 -10.37 -3.48 2.98
C LEU A 20 -10.63 -2.30 2.02
N GLY A 21 -11.50 -1.36 2.41
CA GLY A 21 -11.76 -0.15 1.65
C GLY A 21 -10.50 0.70 1.44
N MET A 22 -9.73 0.94 2.51
CA MET A 22 -8.47 1.68 2.42
C MET A 22 -7.45 0.98 1.53
N ILE A 23 -7.36 -0.35 1.61
CA ILE A 23 -6.48 -1.14 0.73
C ILE A 23 -6.91 -0.99 -0.73
N ALA A 24 -8.20 -1.16 -1.01
CA ALA A 24 -8.73 -1.06 -2.36
C ALA A 24 -8.52 0.33 -2.96
N GLU A 25 -8.78 1.37 -2.18
CA GLU A 25 -8.53 2.75 -2.58
C GLU A 25 -7.05 3.00 -2.86
N THR A 26 -6.14 2.56 -1.98
CA THR A 26 -4.70 2.71 -2.18
C THR A 26 -4.18 1.96 -3.41
N ILE A 27 -4.75 0.81 -3.77
CA ILE A 27 -4.35 0.10 -4.99
C ILE A 27 -4.89 0.82 -6.24
N LYS A 28 -6.14 1.28 -6.21
CA LYS A 28 -6.81 1.94 -7.36
C LYS A 28 -6.27 3.35 -7.62
N SER A 29 -6.07 4.14 -6.57
CA SER A 29 -5.65 5.54 -6.62
C SER A 29 -4.57 5.81 -5.57
N PRO A 30 -3.34 5.28 -5.77
CA PRO A 30 -2.21 5.56 -4.90
C PRO A 30 -1.70 6.99 -5.09
N ASP A 31 -1.25 7.63 -4.02
CA ASP A 31 -0.47 8.88 -4.13
C ASP A 31 0.89 8.62 -4.78
N GLN A 32 1.45 7.43 -4.53
CA GLN A 32 2.70 7.00 -5.12
C GLN A 32 2.73 5.48 -5.28
N THR A 33 3.33 5.03 -6.39
CA THR A 33 3.75 3.63 -6.56
C THR A 33 5.26 3.57 -6.51
N VAL A 34 5.84 2.74 -5.65
CA VAL A 34 7.30 2.52 -5.59
C VAL A 34 7.63 1.08 -5.95
N LYS A 35 8.78 0.88 -6.60
CA LYS A 35 9.32 -0.47 -6.85
C LYS A 35 9.67 -1.13 -5.51
N GLY A 36 9.17 -2.35 -5.32
CA GLY A 36 9.55 -3.22 -4.20
C GLY A 36 10.74 -4.10 -4.59
N TYR A 37 10.98 -5.13 -3.79
CA TYR A 37 11.97 -6.17 -4.08
C TYR A 37 11.34 -7.23 -5.01
N GLY A 38 12.08 -7.65 -6.05
CA GLY A 38 11.60 -8.61 -7.04
C GLY A 38 10.43 -8.06 -7.89
N SER A 39 9.39 -8.88 -8.10
CA SER A 39 8.18 -8.52 -8.85
C SER A 39 7.18 -7.65 -8.07
N ARG A 40 7.50 -7.30 -6.82
CA ARG A 40 6.57 -6.57 -5.93
C ARG A 40 6.58 -5.09 -6.21
N THR A 41 5.40 -4.50 -6.06
CA THR A 41 5.21 -3.05 -6.05
C THR A 41 4.61 -2.64 -4.72
N VAL A 42 4.90 -1.41 -4.27
CA VAL A 42 4.26 -0.85 -3.09
C VAL A 42 3.39 0.32 -3.55
N LYS A 43 2.08 0.13 -3.42
CA LYS A 43 1.07 1.16 -3.58
C LYS A 43 0.95 1.88 -2.25
N GLN A 44 1.14 3.19 -2.22
CA GLN A 44 1.08 3.94 -0.97
C GLN A 44 0.23 5.20 -1.08
N LYS A 45 -0.52 5.48 0.00
CA LYS A 45 -1.43 6.62 0.11
C LYS A 45 -1.43 7.17 1.54
N ILE A 46 -1.49 8.49 1.67
CA ILE A 46 -1.57 9.18 2.95
C ILE A 46 -3.04 9.23 3.39
N TYR A 47 -3.27 8.87 4.65
CA TYR A 47 -4.58 8.99 5.30
C TYR A 47 -4.43 9.82 6.57
N LYS A 48 -5.45 10.63 6.87
CA LYS A 48 -5.55 11.35 8.13
C LYS A 48 -6.28 10.48 9.15
N ILE A 49 -5.54 9.96 10.13
CA ILE A 49 -6.08 9.07 11.17
C ILE A 49 -5.80 9.73 12.52
N ASN A 50 -6.85 9.98 13.31
CA ASN A 50 -6.76 10.69 14.59
C ASN A 50 -5.99 12.02 14.47
N ASN A 51 -6.34 12.83 13.46
CA ASN A 51 -5.70 14.09 13.11
C ASN A 51 -4.19 14.03 12.80
N LYS A 52 -3.64 12.83 12.54
CA LYS A 52 -2.23 12.65 12.16
C LYS A 52 -2.14 12.00 10.80
N ASP A 53 -1.19 12.46 9.99
CA ASP A 53 -0.89 11.83 8.71
C ASP A 53 -0.23 10.47 8.94
N LYS A 54 -0.80 9.45 8.32
CA LYS A 54 -0.28 8.09 8.30
C LYS A 54 -0.15 7.65 6.85
N LEU A 55 0.98 7.04 6.51
CA LEU A 55 1.18 6.43 5.20
C LEU A 55 0.73 4.98 5.24
N LEU A 56 -0.31 4.64 4.50
CA LEU A 56 -0.65 3.24 4.22
C LEU A 56 0.26 2.73 3.11
N ARG A 57 0.99 1.65 3.39
CA ARG A 57 1.82 0.95 2.41
C ARG A 57 1.19 -0.41 2.13
N VAL A 58 0.76 -0.64 0.89
CA VAL A 58 0.20 -1.90 0.40
C VAL A 58 1.23 -2.54 -0.53
N VAL A 59 1.81 -3.65 -0.10
CA VAL A 59 2.75 -4.43 -0.90
C VAL A 59 1.95 -5.45 -1.71
N CYS A 60 2.07 -5.37 -3.03
CA CYS A 60 1.33 -6.24 -3.93
C CYS A 60 2.14 -6.70 -5.13
N GLU A 61 1.81 -7.88 -5.62
CA GLU A 61 2.26 -8.43 -6.90
C GLU A 61 1.16 -8.18 -7.94
N LYS A 62 1.56 -7.85 -9.16
CA LYS A 62 0.63 -7.62 -10.27
C LYS A 62 0.65 -8.85 -11.18
N GLU A 63 -0.51 -9.48 -11.34
CA GLU A 63 -0.72 -10.60 -12.26
C GLU A 63 -1.77 -10.19 -13.29
N GLY A 64 -1.32 -9.76 -14.47
CA GLY A 64 -2.21 -9.19 -15.48
C GLY A 64 -2.99 -7.97 -14.95
N SER A 65 -4.31 -8.11 -14.82
CA SER A 65 -5.19 -7.07 -14.27
C SER A 65 -5.52 -7.24 -12.77
N ASN A 66 -4.93 -8.24 -12.13
CA ASN A 66 -5.15 -8.58 -10.73
C ASN A 66 -4.01 -8.07 -9.85
N PHE A 67 -4.36 -7.69 -8.63
CA PHE A 67 -3.42 -7.32 -7.58
C PHE A 67 -3.49 -8.33 -6.44
N ILE A 68 -2.38 -9.01 -6.16
CA ILE A 68 -2.24 -9.91 -5.03
C ILE A 68 -1.56 -9.15 -3.89
N VAL A 69 -2.32 -8.86 -2.84
CA VAL A 69 -1.83 -8.16 -1.64
C VAL A 69 -1.11 -9.14 -0.74
N VAL A 70 0.18 -8.89 -0.55
CA VAL A 70 1.09 -9.69 0.29
C VAL A 70 1.11 -9.18 1.73
N THR A 71 0.99 -7.86 1.92
CA THR A 71 0.88 -7.24 3.25
C THR A 71 0.43 -5.78 3.11
N ALA A 72 -0.20 -5.24 4.15
CA ALA A 72 -0.44 -3.81 4.30
C ALA A 72 -0.16 -3.35 5.73
N TYR A 73 0.38 -2.14 5.88
CA TYR A 73 0.64 -1.54 7.18
C TYR A 73 0.65 -0.01 7.12
N LEU A 74 0.28 0.61 8.24
CA LEU A 74 0.37 2.06 8.45
C LEU A 74 1.71 2.42 9.09
N THR A 75 2.25 3.57 8.72
CA THR A 75 3.45 4.13 9.35
C THR A 75 3.36 5.65 9.48
N SER A 76 3.93 6.20 10.55
CA SER A 76 4.12 7.65 10.71
C SER A 76 5.33 8.19 9.94
N GLN A 77 6.19 7.31 9.40
CA GLN A 77 7.42 7.71 8.73
C GLN A 77 7.17 8.16 7.27
N VAL A 78 6.21 9.06 7.05
CA VAL A 78 5.82 9.55 5.71
C VAL A 78 7.03 10.05 4.93
N LYS A 79 7.86 10.91 5.55
CA LYS A 79 9.04 11.51 4.91
C LYS A 79 10.09 10.48 4.47
N ARG A 80 10.30 9.41 5.25
CA ARG A 80 11.26 8.34 4.93
C ARG A 80 10.86 7.54 3.71
N TYR A 81 9.54 7.35 3.54
CA TYR A 81 8.99 6.41 2.57
C TYR A 81 8.44 7.07 1.32
N ARG A 82 8.22 8.38 1.35
CA ARG A 82 7.86 9.17 0.18
C ARG A 82 9.14 9.43 -0.61
N ARG A 83 9.24 8.85 -1.81
CA ARG A 83 10.30 9.26 -2.73
C ARG A 83 9.91 10.63 -3.29
N LYS A 84 10.73 11.65 -3.08
CA LYS A 84 10.61 12.88 -3.87
C LYS A 84 10.89 12.47 -5.32
N ASN A 85 10.09 12.96 -6.27
CA ASN A 85 10.42 12.81 -7.68
C ASN A 85 11.64 13.71 -7.98
N GLU A 86 12.83 13.28 -7.59
CA GLU A 86 14.10 13.74 -8.14
C GLU A 86 14.64 12.59 -8.97
N ASP A 87 14.09 12.46 -10.17
CA ASP A 87 14.67 11.79 -11.34
C ASP A 87 13.74 12.16 -12.50
N ARG A 88 13.67 13.46 -12.80
CA ARG A 88 13.19 13.96 -14.08
C ARG A 88 14.43 14.13 -14.96
N ILE A 89 14.54 13.19 -15.91
CA ILE A 89 15.21 13.27 -17.21
C ILE A 89 16.73 13.34 -17.15
#